data_AF-A0A6A9QG86-F1
#
_entry.id   AF-A0A6A9QG86-F1
#
_cell.length_a   1.000
_cell.length_b   1.000
_cell.length_c   1.000
_cell.angle_alpha   90.00
_cell.angle_beta   90.00
_cell.angle_gamma   90.00
#
_symmetry.space_group_name_H-M   'P 1'
#
loop_
_entity.id
_entity.type
_entity.pdbx_description
1 polymer ?
#
loop_
_entity_poly.entity_id
_entity_poly.type
_entity_poly.pdbx_seq_one_letter_code
_entity_poly.pdbx_strand_id
1 'polypeptide(L)'
;MIKEELLLYIKEGRKEDFLKKISSILPPSDDVSISLGKMGLYEYVIDRNGFSLIQMAEDEYLPYLSSNEKRIEFHQIPKTLIEKIDYVKVLEQLKSILEQFGGRDKKYSSLAKEVGELIEALRN
;
A
#
# COMPACT_ATOMS: atom_id res chain seq x y z
N MET A 1 9.97 7.66 -15.61
CA MET A 1 8.53 7.71 -15.25
C MET A 1 8.27 6.75 -14.10
N ILE A 2 7.20 6.91 -13.30
CA ILE A 2 7.00 6.05 -12.11
C ILE A 2 6.78 4.59 -12.48
N LYS A 3 6.11 4.34 -13.60
CA LYS A 3 5.90 2.99 -14.16
C LYS A 3 7.20 2.21 -14.35
N GLU A 4 8.21 2.85 -14.95
CA GLU A 4 9.51 2.22 -15.25
C GLU A 4 10.26 1.87 -13.96
N GLU A 5 10.21 2.77 -12.98
CA GLU A 5 10.86 2.59 -11.68
C GLU A 5 10.20 1.48 -10.87
N LEU A 6 8.87 1.45 -10.79
CA LEU A 6 8.13 0.37 -10.14
C LEU A 6 8.37 -0.97 -10.82
N LEU A 7 8.39 -1.00 -12.17
CA LEU A 7 8.67 -2.22 -12.92
C LEU A 7 10.09 -2.74 -12.65
N LEU A 8 11.08 -1.86 -12.53
CA LEU A 8 12.44 -2.22 -12.14
C LEU A 8 12.46 -2.89 -10.76
N TYR A 9 11.84 -2.27 -9.75
CA TYR A 9 11.80 -2.83 -8.39
C TYR A 9 11.09 -4.18 -8.35
N ILE A 10 10.03 -4.37 -9.13
CA ILE A 10 9.32 -5.65 -9.24
C ILE A 10 10.24 -6.72 -9.83
N LYS A 11 10.91 -6.43 -10.96
CA LYS A 11 11.82 -7.38 -11.64
C LYS A 11 13.03 -7.76 -10.78
N GLU A 12 13.57 -6.81 -10.03
CA GLU A 12 14.70 -7.03 -9.13
C GLU A 12 14.29 -7.62 -7.76
N GLY A 13 12.98 -7.81 -7.51
CA GLY A 13 12.48 -8.33 -6.23
C GLY A 13 12.66 -7.37 -5.05
N ARG A 14 12.88 -6.07 -5.31
CA ARG A 14 13.12 -5.02 -4.32
C ARG A 14 11.82 -4.54 -3.67
N LYS A 15 11.24 -5.40 -2.82
CA LYS A 15 9.94 -5.18 -2.18
C LYS A 15 9.88 -3.91 -1.33
N GLU A 16 10.91 -3.64 -0.53
CA GLU A 16 10.94 -2.44 0.31
C GLU A 16 10.92 -1.15 -0.52
N ASP A 17 11.80 -1.07 -1.53
CA ASP A 17 11.88 0.09 -2.42
C ASP A 17 10.58 0.29 -3.20
N PHE A 18 9.99 -0.81 -3.70
CA PHE A 18 8.67 -0.79 -4.30
C PHE A 18 7.62 -0.18 -3.36
N LEU A 19 7.50 -0.68 -2.13
CA LEU A 19 6.51 -0.19 -1.18
C LEU A 19 6.76 1.26 -0.75
N LYS A 20 8.01 1.66 -0.49
CA LYS A 20 8.37 3.06 -0.23
C LYS A 20 7.99 3.97 -1.39
N LYS A 21 8.18 3.51 -2.63
CA LYS A 21 7.76 4.27 -3.81
C LYS A 21 6.24 4.42 -3.87
N ILE A 22 5.49 3.34 -3.61
CA ILE A 22 4.02 3.37 -3.50
C ILE A 22 3.58 4.38 -2.44
N SER A 23 4.16 4.36 -1.24
CA SER A 23 3.88 5.33 -0.17
C SER A 23 4.10 6.77 -0.61
N SER A 24 5.21 7.05 -1.33
CA SER A 24 5.56 8.40 -1.78
C SER A 24 4.57 9.05 -2.76
N ILE A 25 3.71 8.24 -3.39
CA ILE A 25 2.71 8.73 -4.36
C ILE A 25 1.28 8.68 -3.85
N LEU A 26 1.06 8.19 -2.64
CA LEU A 26 -0.25 8.28 -2.01
C LEU A 26 -0.65 9.76 -1.85
N PRO A 27 -1.95 10.08 -2.00
CA PRO A 27 -2.45 11.41 -1.70
C PRO A 27 -2.17 11.83 -0.24
N PRO A 28 -2.14 13.14 0.07
CA PRO A 28 -1.93 13.63 1.43
C PRO A 28 -3.21 13.47 2.28
N SER A 29 -3.58 12.23 2.55
CA SER A 29 -4.73 11.85 3.39
C SER A 29 -4.32 10.75 4.35
N ASP A 30 -4.70 10.91 5.61
CA ASP A 30 -4.45 9.91 6.66
C ASP A 30 -5.59 8.86 6.73
N ASP A 31 -6.60 8.98 5.86
CA ASP A 31 -7.77 8.09 5.79
C ASP A 31 -7.58 6.92 4.81
N VAL A 32 -6.43 6.87 4.11
CA VAL A 32 -6.14 5.86 3.09
C VAL A 32 -4.86 5.12 3.39
N SER A 33 -4.90 3.81 3.21
CA SER A 33 -3.73 2.93 3.30
C SER A 33 -3.88 1.77 2.33
N ILE A 34 -2.77 1.10 2.06
CA ILE A 34 -2.72 -0.12 1.26
C ILE A 34 -2.47 -1.30 2.18
N SER A 35 -3.36 -2.29 2.13
CA SER A 35 -3.20 -3.54 2.87
C SER A 35 -2.13 -4.42 2.22
N LEU A 36 -1.14 -4.80 3.01
CA LEU A 36 -0.07 -5.74 2.65
C LEU A 36 -0.44 -7.18 3.05
N GLY A 37 -1.37 -7.32 3.99
CA GLY A 37 -1.94 -8.60 4.40
C GLY A 37 -2.13 -8.71 5.92
N LYS A 38 -2.72 -9.83 6.34
CA LYS A 38 -3.11 -10.08 7.73
C LYS A 38 -2.32 -11.22 8.34
N MET A 39 -2.00 -11.12 9.62
CA MET A 39 -1.42 -12.20 10.41
C MET A 39 -2.00 -12.18 11.82
N GLY A 40 -2.84 -13.17 12.13
CA GLY A 40 -3.60 -13.21 13.38
C GLY A 40 -4.48 -11.95 13.51
N LEU A 41 -4.36 -11.28 14.65
CA LEU A 41 -5.07 -10.05 14.99
C LEU A 41 -4.55 -8.79 14.28
N TYR A 42 -3.50 -8.88 13.47
CA TYR A 42 -2.84 -7.71 12.90
C TYR A 42 -3.03 -7.62 11.40
N GLU A 43 -3.41 -6.45 10.91
CA GLU A 43 -3.34 -6.06 9.52
C GLU A 43 -2.13 -5.17 9.31
N TYR A 44 -1.26 -5.55 8.37
CA TYR A 44 -0.09 -4.76 7.99
C TYR A 44 -0.46 -3.89 6.81
N VAL A 45 -0.18 -2.60 6.93
CA VAL A 45 -0.51 -1.61 5.91
C VAL A 45 0.68 -0.71 5.62
N ILE A 46 0.59 -0.01 4.50
CA ILE A 46 1.45 1.12 4.19
C ILE A 46 0.59 2.32 3.80
N ASP A 47 0.89 3.47 4.37
CA ASP A 47 0.25 4.74 4.05
C ASP A 47 1.31 5.79 3.66
N ARG A 48 0.92 7.06 3.54
CA ARG A 48 1.82 8.17 3.18
C ARG A 48 2.96 8.43 4.18
N ASN A 49 2.83 7.94 5.41
CA ASN A 49 3.79 8.09 6.50
C ASN A 49 4.68 6.84 6.68
N GLY A 50 4.51 5.81 5.84
CA GLY A 50 5.30 4.59 5.85
C GLY A 50 4.51 3.39 6.35
N PHE A 51 5.20 2.40 6.93
CA PHE A 51 4.58 1.15 7.34
C PHE A 51 3.92 1.27 8.71
N SER A 52 2.76 0.62 8.86
CA SER A 52 2.14 0.44 10.16
C SER A 52 1.46 -0.93 10.25
N LEU A 53 1.24 -1.38 11.48
CA LEU A 53 0.36 -2.51 11.77
C LEU A 53 -0.82 -2.00 12.57
N ILE A 54 -2.00 -2.47 12.21
CA ILE A 54 -3.28 -2.15 12.83
C ILE A 54 -3.78 -3.42 13.52
N GLN A 55 -3.98 -3.36 14.83
CA GLN A 55 -4.65 -4.46 15.53
C GLN A 55 -6.15 -4.42 15.22
N MET A 56 -6.63 -5.47 14.57
CA MET A 56 -8.04 -5.77 14.38
C MET A 56 -8.61 -6.22 15.73
N ALA A 57 -9.67 -5.59 16.21
CA ALA A 57 -10.36 -6.05 17.40
C ALA A 57 -11.17 -7.33 17.06
N GLU A 58 -10.88 -8.44 17.74
CA GLU A 58 -11.76 -9.60 17.84
C GLU A 58 -12.85 -9.29 18.88
N ASP A 59 -13.88 -8.55 18.47
CA ASP A 59 -15.18 -8.37 19.13
C ASP A 59 -15.31 -7.85 20.59
N GLU A 60 -16.24 -6.89 20.71
CA GLU A 60 -17.13 -6.55 21.85
C GLU A 60 -16.58 -5.88 23.15
N TYR A 61 -17.20 -4.73 23.47
CA TYR A 61 -17.29 -4.06 24.79
C TYR A 61 -16.21 -3.09 25.32
N LEU A 62 -15.38 -2.45 24.50
CA LEU A 62 -14.61 -1.29 25.00
C LEU A 62 -14.65 -0.08 24.04
N PRO A 63 -15.34 1.02 24.42
CA PRO A 63 -15.26 2.28 23.71
C PRO A 63 -14.03 3.04 24.20
N TYR A 64 -12.85 2.68 23.72
CA TYR A 64 -11.65 3.50 23.90
C TYR A 64 -10.90 3.67 22.58
N LEU A 65 -11.34 4.72 21.88
CA LEU A 65 -10.58 5.63 21.03
C LEU A 65 -9.08 5.68 21.35
N SER A 66 -8.30 4.84 20.68
CA SER A 66 -6.96 5.15 20.20
C SER A 66 -6.64 4.10 19.15
N SER A 67 -6.32 4.51 17.92
CA SER A 67 -5.80 3.62 16.89
C SER A 67 -4.80 2.65 17.50
N ASN A 68 -5.09 1.35 17.46
CA ASN A 68 -4.07 0.31 17.72
C ASN A 68 -3.11 0.22 16.52
N GLU A 69 -2.78 1.36 15.94
CA GLU A 69 -1.85 1.52 14.85
C GLU A 69 -0.47 1.75 15.46
N LYS A 70 0.46 0.87 15.12
CA LYS A 70 1.86 1.02 15.51
C LYS A 70 2.69 1.20 14.25
N ARG A 71 3.46 2.29 14.21
CA ARG A 71 4.47 2.54 13.17
C ARG A 71 5.58 1.52 13.28
N ILE A 72 5.99 1.00 12.14
CA ILE A 72 7.03 -0.03 12.04
C ILE A 72 7.96 0.25 10.86
N GLU A 73 9.10 -0.40 10.88
CA GLU A 73 10.02 -0.48 9.75
C GLU A 73 9.76 -1.75 8.93
N PHE A 74 10.18 -1.75 7.66
CA PHE A 74 9.99 -2.89 6.74
C PHE A 74 10.53 -4.21 7.32
N HIS A 75 11.68 -4.18 8.00
CA HIS A 75 12.32 -5.36 8.59
C HIS A 75 11.52 -5.97 9.75
N GLN A 76 10.50 -5.27 10.28
CA GLN A 76 9.61 -5.77 11.33
C GLN A 76 8.38 -6.48 10.77
N ILE A 77 8.15 -6.42 9.45
CA ILE A 77 7.09 -7.18 8.79
C ILE A 77 7.50 -8.67 8.74
N PRO A 78 6.62 -9.61 9.13
CA PRO A 78 6.93 -11.04 9.06
C PRO A 78 7.39 -11.47 7.66
N LYS A 79 8.51 -12.19 7.58
CA LYS A 79 9.07 -12.65 6.29
C LYS A 79 8.08 -13.42 5.43
N THR A 80 7.27 -14.28 6.06
CA THR A 80 6.21 -15.04 5.40
C THR A 80 5.14 -14.16 4.77
N LEU A 81 4.89 -12.97 5.32
CA LEU A 81 3.99 -11.98 4.72
C LEU A 81 4.68 -11.28 3.55
N ILE A 82 5.93 -10.83 3.74
CA ILE A 82 6.74 -10.19 2.70
C ILE A 82 6.82 -11.06 1.44
N GLU A 83 7.07 -12.35 1.60
CA GLU A 83 7.15 -13.33 0.51
C GLU A 83 5.82 -13.49 -0.25
N LYS A 84 4.68 -13.29 0.44
CA LYS A 84 3.33 -13.39 -0.11
C LYS A 84 2.77 -12.08 -0.65
N ILE A 85 3.51 -10.97 -0.56
CA ILE A 85 3.05 -9.69 -1.10
C ILE A 85 2.86 -9.83 -2.61
N ASP A 86 1.63 -9.59 -3.03
CA ASP A 86 1.21 -9.56 -4.43
C ASP A 86 1.30 -8.12 -4.96
N TYR A 87 2.28 -7.87 -5.81
CA TYR A 87 2.50 -6.57 -6.42
C TYR A 87 1.27 -6.05 -7.16
N VAL A 88 0.53 -6.93 -7.84
CA VAL A 88 -0.65 -6.54 -8.62
C VAL A 88 -1.75 -6.06 -7.68
N LYS A 89 -2.02 -6.79 -6.59
CA LYS A 89 -3.02 -6.37 -5.59
C LYS A 89 -2.66 -5.06 -4.90
N VAL A 90 -1.38 -4.82 -4.64
CA VAL A 90 -0.91 -3.53 -4.11
C VAL A 90 -1.17 -2.40 -5.10
N LEU A 91 -0.84 -2.61 -6.37
CA LEU A 91 -1.07 -1.62 -7.43
C LEU A 91 -2.56 -1.36 -7.67
N GLU A 92 -3.42 -2.37 -7.56
CA GLU A 92 -4.87 -2.21 -7.68
C GLU A 92 -5.45 -1.33 -6.58
N GLN A 93 -5.05 -1.55 -5.33
CA GLN A 93 -5.44 -0.70 -4.20
C GLN A 93 -4.96 0.74 -4.42
N LEU A 94 -3.69 0.91 -4.80
CA LEU A 94 -3.12 2.22 -5.12
C LEU A 94 -3.92 2.91 -6.23
N LYS A 95 -4.21 2.21 -7.34
CA LYS A 95 -4.98 2.74 -8.47
C LYS A 95 -6.34 3.24 -8.00
N SER A 96 -7.06 2.44 -7.22
CA SER A 96 -8.37 2.81 -6.68
C SER A 96 -8.30 4.07 -5.82
N ILE A 97 -7.29 4.17 -4.93
CA ILE A 97 -7.06 5.37 -4.13
C ILE A 97 -6.79 6.58 -5.03
N LEU A 98 -5.89 6.46 -6.02
CA LEU A 98 -5.56 7.56 -6.92
C LEU A 98 -6.77 8.03 -7.75
N GLU A 99 -7.62 7.12 -8.22
CA GLU A 99 -8.86 7.44 -8.95
C GLU A 99 -9.83 8.25 -8.09
N GLN A 100 -9.99 7.91 -6.80
CA GLN A 100 -10.82 8.67 -5.86
C GLN A 100 -10.37 10.12 -5.71
N PHE A 101 -9.06 10.37 -5.78
CA PHE A 101 -8.48 11.71 -5.66
C PHE A 101 -8.34 12.43 -7.02
N GLY A 102 -8.44 11.70 -8.14
CA GLY A 102 -8.31 12.22 -9.50
C GLY A 102 -9.37 13.25 -9.88
N GLY A 103 -10.55 13.21 -9.25
CA GLY A 103 -11.59 14.23 -9.42
C GLY A 103 -11.21 15.60 -8.85
N ARG A 104 -10.26 15.65 -7.90
CA ARG A 104 -9.81 16.89 -7.24
C ARG A 104 -8.50 17.43 -7.81
N ASP A 105 -7.61 16.54 -8.25
CA ASP A 105 -6.31 16.90 -8.83
C ASP A 105 -5.95 15.95 -9.98
N LYS A 106 -5.74 16.54 -11.17
CA LYS A 106 -5.40 15.81 -12.40
C LYS A 106 -4.11 15.01 -12.28
N LYS A 107 -3.20 15.39 -11.38
CA LYS A 107 -1.98 14.62 -11.08
C LYS A 107 -2.32 13.17 -10.72
N TYR A 108 -3.31 12.96 -9.85
CA TYR A 108 -3.69 11.61 -9.42
C TYR A 108 -4.39 10.82 -10.52
N SER A 109 -5.15 11.48 -11.40
CA SER A 109 -5.70 10.83 -12.60
C SER A 109 -4.60 10.33 -13.55
N SER A 110 -3.54 11.12 -13.75
CA SER A 110 -2.39 10.69 -14.56
C SER A 110 -1.64 9.53 -13.91
N LEU A 111 -1.41 9.59 -12.59
CA LEU A 111 -0.78 8.49 -11.86
C LEU A 111 -1.62 7.21 -11.88
N ALA A 112 -2.94 7.31 -11.69
CA ALA A 112 -3.85 6.17 -11.78
C ALA A 112 -3.78 5.50 -13.15
N LYS A 113 -3.68 6.28 -14.23
CA LYS A 113 -3.49 5.76 -15.59
C LYS A 113 -2.16 5.01 -15.72
N GLU A 114 -1.04 5.60 -15.29
CA GLU A 114 0.28 4.96 -15.34
C GLU A 114 0.32 3.63 -14.55
N VAL A 115 -0.29 3.62 -13.36
CA VAL A 115 -0.42 2.41 -12.53
C VAL A 115 -1.30 1.36 -13.21
N GLY A 116 -2.41 1.77 -13.82
CA GLY A 116 -3.29 0.88 -14.59
C GLY A 116 -2.56 0.20 -15.75
N GLU A 117 -1.78 0.95 -16.52
CA GLU A 117 -0.96 0.38 -17.60
C GLU A 117 0.10 -0.60 -17.09
N LEU A 118 0.66 -0.36 -15.90
CA LEU A 118 1.61 -1.27 -15.27
C LEU A 118 0.93 -2.59 -14.86
N ILE A 119 -0.27 -2.52 -14.28
CA ILE A 119 -1.05 -3.71 -13.91
C ILE A 119 -1.30 -4.59 -15.13
N GLU A 120 -1.75 -4.00 -16.24
CA GLU A 120 -1.98 -4.75 -17.47
C GLU A 120 -0.68 -5.36 -18.02
N ALA A 121 0.45 -4.65 -17.95
CA ALA A 121 1.74 -5.18 -18.38
C ALA A 121 2.26 -6.35 -17.50
N LEU A 122 1.81 -6.48 -16.26
CA LEU A 122 2.19 -7.57 -15.35
C LEU A 122 1.28 -8.80 -15.49
N ARG A 123 0.10 -8.64 -16.09
CA ARG A 123 -0.87 -9.72 -16.32
C ARG A 123 -0.68 -10.44 -17.65
N ASN A 124 -0.03 -9.78 -18.60
CA ASN A 124 0.33 -10.32 -19.92
C ASN A 124 1.71 -10.96 -19.87
#